data_AF-A0A919I8B2-F1
#
_entry.id   AF-A0A919I8B2-F1
#
_cell.length_a   1.000
_cell.length_b   1.000
_cell.length_c   1.000
_cell.angle_alpha   90.00
_cell.angle_beta   90.00
_cell.angle_gamma   90.00
#
_symmetry.space_group_name_H-M   'P 1'
#
loop_
_entity.id
_entity.type
_entity.pdbx_description
1 polymer ?
#
loop_
_entity_poly.entity_id
_entity_poly.type
_entity_poly.pdbx_seq_one_letter_code
_entity_poly.pdbx_strand_id
1 'polypeptide(L)' 'MNSLPKDQFNELSYYTLGHHDTVYFIHQHIVDAFQAQTADNSTKPIGLTFSLVGLYLYLEKSTWEDKFSKRI' A
#
# COMPACT_ATOMS: atom_id res chain seq x y z
N MET A 1 15.39 20.00 -0.07
CA MET A 1 15.86 18.87 -0.91
C MET A 1 14.63 18.04 -1.23
N ASN A 2 14.16 18.06 -2.49
CA ASN A 2 13.08 17.17 -2.92
C ASN A 2 13.73 15.82 -3.24
N SER A 3 13.57 14.83 -2.36
CA SER A 3 13.97 13.46 -2.62
C SER A 3 13.20 12.90 -3.82
N LEU A 4 13.84 12.07 -4.63
CA LEU A 4 13.14 11.40 -5.74
C LEU A 4 12.07 10.47 -5.14
N PRO A 5 10.94 10.22 -5.82
CA PRO A 5 9.89 9.31 -5.34
C PRO A 5 10.44 7.93 -4.92
N LYS A 6 11.51 7.49 -5.57
CA LYS A 6 12.23 6.26 -5.26
C LYS A 6 12.95 6.29 -3.90
N ASP A 7 13.54 7.42 -3.53
CA ASP A 7 14.26 7.56 -2.27
C ASP A 7 13.29 7.55 -1.09
N GLN A 8 12.16 8.23 -1.23
CA GLN A 8 11.06 8.20 -0.24
C GLN A 8 10.48 6.79 -0.10
N PHE A 9 10.28 6.08 -1.22
CA PHE A 9 9.87 4.68 -1.22
C PHE A 9 10.87 3.79 -0.50
N ASN A 10 12.18 3.97 -0.75
CA ASN A 10 13.23 3.17 -0.13
C ASN A 10 13.28 3.42 1.38
N GLU A 11 13.24 4.67 1.83
CA GLU A 11 13.22 5.03 3.26
C GLU A 11 12.02 4.39 3.98
N LEU A 12 10.83 4.52 3.40
CA LEU A 12 9.60 3.96 3.97
C LEU A 12 9.59 2.43 3.91
N SER A 13 10.18 1.84 2.86
CA SER A 13 10.39 0.39 2.76
C SER A 13 11.30 -0.12 3.86
N TYR A 14 12.42 0.57 4.14
CA TYR A 14 13.32 0.20 5.23
C TYR A 14 12.61 0.24 6.58
N TYR A 15 11.86 1.32 6.85
CA TYR A 15 11.09 1.44 8.08
C TYR A 15 10.08 0.29 8.25
N THR A 16 9.31 -0.01 7.21
CA THR A 16 8.23 -1.00 7.29
C THR A 16 8.71 -2.44 7.28
N LEU A 17 9.81 -2.74 6.59
CA LEU A 17 10.46 -4.04 6.68
C LEU A 17 11.11 -4.25 8.05
N GLY A 18 11.60 -3.19 8.71
CA GLY A 18 12.12 -3.27 10.08
C GLY A 18 11.03 -3.36 11.16
N HIS A 19 9.79 -2.98 10.83
CA HIS A 19 8.65 -3.04 11.73
C HIS A 19 7.92 -4.37 11.58
N HIS A 20 8.48 -5.43 12.17
CA HIS A 20 7.89 -6.76 12.13
C HIS A 20 6.57 -6.81 12.91
N ASP A 21 5.46 -6.67 12.21
CA ASP A 21 4.12 -6.98 12.70
C ASP A 21 3.66 -8.29 12.04
N THR A 22 3.39 -9.30 12.87
CA THR A 22 2.95 -10.63 12.44
C THR A 22 1.47 -10.69 12.09
N VAL A 23 0.69 -9.70 12.52
CA VAL A 23 -0.74 -9.60 12.31
C VAL A 23 -1.05 -8.69 11.12
N TYR A 24 -0.27 -7.61 10.94
CA TYR A 24 -0.55 -6.58 9.97
C TYR A 24 0.67 -6.20 9.12
N PHE A 25 0.71 -6.68 7.87
CA PHE A 25 1.85 -6.48 6.98
C PHE A 25 1.80 -5.12 6.24
N ILE A 26 2.15 -4.06 6.97
CA ILE A 26 2.11 -2.66 6.49
C ILE A 26 2.95 -2.41 5.22
N HIS A 27 4.00 -3.21 5.01
CA HIS A 27 4.89 -3.03 3.86
C HIS A 27 4.16 -3.22 2.53
N GLN A 28 3.17 -4.14 2.47
CA GLN A 28 2.41 -4.39 1.25
C GLN A 28 1.64 -3.14 0.78
N HIS A 29 1.11 -2.35 1.71
CA HIS A 29 0.35 -1.14 1.36
C HIS A 29 1.22 -0.07 0.69
N ILE A 30 2.50 0.02 1.07
CA ILE A 30 3.44 0.97 0.46
C ILE A 30 3.84 0.50 -0.93
N VAL A 31 4.06 -0.80 -1.11
CA VAL A 31 4.32 -1.39 -2.42
C VAL A 31 3.15 -1.15 -3.37
N ASP A 32 1.92 -1.39 -2.90
CA ASP A 32 0.71 -1.17 -3.67
C ASP A 32 0.53 0.32 -4.01
N ALA A 33 0.68 1.22 -3.03
CA ALA A 33 0.57 2.67 -3.25
C ALA A 33 1.61 3.17 -4.25
N PHE A 34 2.87 2.74 -4.12
CA PHE A 34 3.94 3.16 -5.02
C PHE A 34 3.73 2.64 -6.44
N GLN A 35 3.34 1.37 -6.61
CA GLN A 35 3.01 0.83 -7.94
C GLN A 35 1.88 1.60 -8.63
N ALA A 36 0.81 1.94 -7.90
CA ALA A 36 -0.29 2.73 -8.46
C ALA A 36 0.17 4.15 -8.84
N GLN A 37 0.97 4.79 -8.00
CA GLN A 37 1.42 6.17 -8.20
C GLN A 37 2.43 6.32 -9.35
N THR A 38 3.29 5.34 -9.55
CA THR A 38 4.31 5.37 -10.61
C THR A 38 3.92 4.57 -11.85
N ALA A 39 2.66 4.17 -11.97
CA ALA A 39 2.17 3.41 -13.11
C ALA A 39 2.28 4.22 -14.40
N ASP A 40 2.84 3.59 -15.43
CA ASP A 40 3.01 4.15 -16.77
C ASP A 40 2.67 3.10 -17.84
N ASN A 41 2.84 3.47 -19.12
CA ASN A 41 2.55 2.57 -20.25
C ASN A 41 3.46 1.32 -20.30
N SER A 42 4.56 1.29 -19.53
CA SER A 42 5.45 0.12 -19.43
C SER A 42 5.10 -0.79 -18.25
N THR A 43 4.20 -0.34 -17.36
CA THR A 43 3.81 -1.06 -16.16
C THR A 43 3.00 -2.29 -16.52
N LYS A 44 3.38 -3.44 -15.93
CA LYS A 44 2.69 -4.71 -16.20
C LYS A 44 1.24 -4.61 -15.69
N PRO A 45 0.22 -4.89 -16.52
CA PRO A 45 -1.18 -4.79 -16.11
C PRO A 45 -1.51 -5.59 -14.86
N ILE A 46 -0.90 -6.77 -14.70
CA ILE A 46 -1.12 -7.62 -13.53
C ILE A 46 -0.66 -6.94 -12.22
N GLY A 47 0.49 -6.26 -12.23
CA GLY A 47 1.00 -5.56 -11.04
C GLY A 47 0.08 -4.41 -10.65
N LEU A 48 -0.30 -3.59 -11.64
CA LEU A 48 -1.23 -2.49 -11.44
C LEU A 48 -2.58 -2.96 -10.89
N THR A 49 -3.13 -4.05 -11.43
CA THR A 49 -4.39 -4.62 -10.93
C THR A 49 -4.29 -5.04 -9.47
N PHE A 50 -3.23 -5.76 -9.07
CA PHE A 50 -3.06 -6.17 -7.68
C PHE A 50 -2.88 -4.98 -6.74
N SER A 51 -2.11 -3.98 -7.15
CA SER A 51 -1.93 -2.73 -6.41
C SER A 51 -3.26 -2.01 -6.17
N LEU A 52 -4.09 -1.85 -7.22
CA LEU A 52 -5.40 -1.20 -7.09
C LEU A 52 -6.37 -2.01 -6.22
N VAL A 53 -6.40 -3.34 -6.38
CA VAL A 53 -7.25 -4.22 -5.56
C VAL A 53 -6.82 -4.19 -4.09
N GLY A 54 -5.52 -4.23 -3.81
CA GLY A 54 -4.98 -4.14 -2.45
C GLY A 54 -5.34 -2.83 -1.77
N LEU A 55 -5.17 -1.71 -2.47
CA LEU A 55 -5.57 -0.39 -1.98
C LEU A 55 -7.09 -0.27 -1.76
N TYR A 56 -7.90 -0.79 -2.68
CA TYR A 56 -9.36 -0.79 -2.55
C TYR A 56 -9.82 -1.60 -1.33
N LEU A 57 -9.29 -2.81 -1.17
CA LEU A 57 -9.62 -3.65 0.00
C LEU A 57 -9.18 -2.99 1.29
N TYR A 58 -8.01 -2.35 1.30
CA TYR A 58 -7.57 -1.60 2.47
C TYR A 58 -8.50 -0.43 2.79
N LEU A 59 -8.82 0.44 1.84
CA LEU A 59 -9.62 1.64 2.12
C LEU A 59 -11.09 1.34 2.39
N GLU A 60 -11.72 0.52 1.55
CA GLU A 60 -13.15 0.27 1.67
C GLU A 60 -13.41 -0.84 2.69
N LYS A 61 -12.76 -2.00 2.57
CA LYS A 61 -13.14 -3.16 3.38
C LYS A 61 -12.71 -3.05 4.84
N SER A 62 -11.50 -2.51 5.12
CA SER A 62 -11.10 -2.28 6.53
C SER A 62 -12.00 -1.23 7.20
N THR A 63 -12.37 -0.18 6.48
CA THR A 63 -13.30 0.84 6.96
C THR A 63 -14.71 0.28 7.17
N TRP A 64 -15.15 -0.69 6.35
CA TRP A 64 -16.44 -1.36 6.52
C TRP A 64 -16.48 -2.23 7.78
N GLU A 65 -15.45 -3.01 8.09
CA GLU A 65 -15.40 -3.80 9.34
C GLU A 65 -15.34 -2.91 10.59
N ASP A 66 -14.56 -1.82 10.56
CA ASP A 66 -14.52 -0.83 11.64
C ASP A 66 -15.85 -0.09 11.84
N LYS A 67 -16.56 0.23 10.74
CA LYS A 67 -17.88 0.87 10.79
C LYS A 67 -18.99 -0.08 11.24
N PHE A 68 -18.90 -1.38 10.94
CA PHE A 68 -19.86 -2.38 11.40
C PHE A 68 -19.70 -2.68 12.89
N SER A 69 -18.45 -2.77 13.37
CA SER A 69 -18.13 -2.99 14.79
C SER A 69 -18.63 -1.84 15.69
N LYS A 70 -18.63 -0.60 15.20
CA LYS A 70 -19.13 0.59 15.93
C LYS A 70 -20.65 0.81 15.83
N ARG A 71 -21.41 -0.10 15.21
CA ARG A 71 -22.85 0.05 14.95
C ARG A 71 -23.75 -0.98 15.67
N ILE A 72 -23.19 -1.84 16.51
CA ILE A 72 -23.90 -2.79 17.38
C ILE A 72 -23.66 -2.46 18.85
#